data_AF-A0A271LJ23-F1
#
_entry.id   AF-A0A271LJ23-F1
#
_cell.length_a   1.000
_cell.length_b   1.000
_cell.length_c   1.000
_cell.angle_alpha   90.00
_cell.angle_beta   90.00
_cell.angle_gamma   90.00
#
_symmetry.space_group_name_H-M   'P 1'
#
loop_
_entity.id
_entity.type
_entity.pdbx_description
1 polymer ?
#
loop_
_entity_poly.entity_id
_entity_poly.type
_entity_poly.pdbx_seq_one_letter_code
_entity_poly.pdbx_strand_id
1 'polypeptide(L)'
;MFRTSDIVLIAVMVSAAALTFKTKREAEEQLAAVHKIQAQIRYEEDTIDLLKADWSLLTQPSRLQKLAEIYKSQLELEPVSARQIIGLDDLPAKPLTIEDLSSQRLGGMADSSGKGPLDDKDPVVTGGIVQ
;
A
#
# COMPACT_ATOMS: atom_id res chain seq x y z
N MET A 1 -61.00 27.26 46.91
CA MET A 1 -59.78 28.00 47.32
C MET A 1 -58.59 27.09 47.05
N PHE A 2 -57.93 27.25 45.91
CA PHE A 2 -56.70 26.51 45.61
C PHE A 2 -55.62 26.96 46.60
N ARG A 3 -55.03 26.00 47.32
CA ARG A 3 -53.94 26.31 48.24
C ARG A 3 -52.63 26.32 47.47
N THR A 4 -51.70 27.15 47.89
CA THR A 4 -50.35 27.24 47.29
C THR A 4 -49.64 25.88 47.22
N SER A 5 -49.96 24.96 48.12
CA SER A 5 -49.50 23.56 48.13
C SER A 5 -49.89 22.77 46.88
N ASP A 6 -51.10 22.97 46.35
CA ASP A 6 -51.62 22.18 45.23
C ASP A 6 -50.89 22.55 43.93
N ILE A 7 -50.58 23.83 43.77
CA ILE A 7 -49.79 24.35 42.65
C ILE A 7 -48.38 23.76 42.67
N VAL A 8 -47.75 23.68 43.86
CA VAL A 8 -46.41 23.09 44.01
C VAL A 8 -46.43 21.59 43.67
N LEU A 9 -47.42 20.84 44.14
CA LEU A 9 -47.55 19.41 43.83
C LEU A 9 -47.74 19.15 42.33
N ILE A 10 -48.61 19.94 41.68
CA ILE A 10 -48.81 19.85 40.22
C ILE A 10 -47.52 20.20 39.48
N ALA A 11 -46.80 21.24 39.89
CA ALA A 11 -45.52 21.61 39.27
C ALA A 11 -44.50 20.47 39.36
N VAL A 12 -44.33 19.85 40.53
CA VAL A 12 -43.42 18.72 40.73
C VAL A 12 -43.83 17.53 39.84
N MET A 13 -45.12 17.20 39.78
CA MET A 13 -45.61 16.12 38.93
C MET A 13 -45.32 16.38 37.44
N VAL A 14 -45.58 17.60 36.96
CA VAL A 14 -45.32 17.97 35.56
C VAL A 14 -43.81 17.95 35.27
N SER A 15 -42.97 18.43 36.20
CA SER A 15 -41.51 18.36 36.05
C SER A 15 -41.00 16.92 35.94
N ALA A 16 -41.49 16.00 36.79
CA ALA A 16 -41.11 14.59 36.72
C ALA A 16 -41.52 13.94 35.38
N ALA A 17 -42.72 14.26 34.89
CA ALA A 17 -43.19 13.79 33.60
C ALA A 17 -42.33 14.34 32.44
N ALA A 18 -42.00 15.63 32.48
CA ALA A 18 -41.15 16.27 31.48
C ALA A 18 -39.74 15.68 31.43
N LEU A 19 -39.12 15.43 32.60
CA LEU A 19 -37.81 14.79 32.67
C LEU A 19 -37.82 13.39 32.06
N THR A 20 -38.82 12.58 32.41
CA THR A 20 -38.97 11.22 31.87
C THR A 20 -39.10 11.22 30.35
N PHE A 21 -39.92 12.12 29.81
CA PHE A 21 -40.10 12.25 28.37
C PHE A 21 -38.83 12.73 27.68
N LYS A 22 -38.13 13.72 28.25
CA LYS A 22 -36.86 14.23 27.73
C LYS A 22 -35.81 13.12 27.66
N THR A 23 -35.63 12.36 28.73
CA THR A 23 -34.66 11.24 28.76
C THR A 23 -35.02 10.16 27.74
N LYS A 24 -36.30 9.80 27.62
CA LYS A 24 -36.74 8.85 26.58
C LYS A 24 -36.42 9.37 25.19
N ARG A 25 -36.68 10.65 24.93
CA ARG A 25 -36.49 11.26 23.61
C ARG A 25 -35.01 11.34 23.22
N GLU A 26 -34.16 11.75 24.16
CA GLU A 26 -32.71 11.77 23.96
C GLU A 26 -32.17 10.36 23.67
N ALA A 27 -32.67 9.33 24.36
CA ALA A 27 -32.28 7.95 24.08
C ALA A 27 -32.72 7.48 22.68
N GLU A 28 -33.94 7.82 22.25
CA GLU A 28 -34.44 7.50 20.92
C GLU A 28 -33.62 8.18 19.81
N GLU A 29 -33.24 9.45 20.00
CA GLU A 29 -32.43 10.21 19.04
C GLU A 29 -31.03 9.62 18.88
N GLN A 30 -30.38 9.27 19.99
CA GLN A 30 -29.06 8.65 19.96
C GLN A 30 -29.09 7.26 19.31
N LEU A 31 -30.13 6.47 19.61
CA LEU A 31 -30.32 5.16 18.98
C LEU A 31 -30.51 5.28 17.46
N ALA A 32 -31.30 6.26 17.00
CA ALA A 32 -31.46 6.55 15.58
C ALA A 32 -30.13 6.93 14.91
N ALA A 33 -29.29 7.73 15.58
CA ALA A 33 -27.96 8.08 15.08
C ALA A 33 -27.05 6.86 14.95
N VAL A 34 -27.00 5.99 15.96
CA VAL A 34 -26.23 4.74 15.92
C VAL A 34 -26.70 3.83 14.79
N HIS A 35 -28.02 3.66 14.62
CA HIS A 35 -28.56 2.86 13.52
C HIS A 35 -28.17 3.40 12.14
N LYS A 36 -28.16 4.73 11.98
CA LYS A 36 -27.72 5.37 10.74
C LYS A 36 -26.24 5.07 10.46
N ILE A 37 -25.37 5.23 11.45
CA ILE A 37 -23.94 4.94 11.31
C ILE A 37 -23.72 3.46 11.00
N GLN A 38 -24.40 2.56 11.70
CA GLN A 38 -24.27 1.12 11.45
C GLN A 38 -24.73 0.73 10.04
N ALA A 39 -25.76 1.40 9.50
CA ALA A 39 -26.19 1.19 8.13
C ALA A 39 -25.15 1.69 7.11
N GLN A 40 -24.49 2.81 7.38
CA GLN A 40 -23.39 3.31 6.56
C GLN A 40 -22.19 2.36 6.58
N ILE A 41 -21.78 1.88 7.76
CA ILE A 41 -20.68 0.93 7.90
C ILE A 41 -20.93 -0.34 7.08
N ARG A 42 -22.13 -0.93 7.18
CA ARG A 42 -22.48 -2.12 6.39
C ARG A 42 -22.41 -1.87 4.88
N TYR A 43 -22.88 -0.71 4.43
CA TYR A 43 -22.80 -0.35 3.01
C TYR A 43 -21.36 -0.21 2.53
N GLU A 44 -20.48 0.36 3.34
CA GLU A 44 -19.06 0.46 3.04
C GLU A 44 -18.37 -0.91 3.06
N GLU A 45 -18.70 -1.78 4.02
CA GLU A 45 -18.21 -3.16 4.09
C GLU A 45 -18.59 -3.95 2.82
N ASP A 46 -19.85 -3.90 2.39
CA ASP A 46 -20.32 -4.54 1.17
C ASP A 46 -19.57 -4.02 -0.08
N THR A 47 -19.27 -2.71 -0.11
CA THR A 47 -18.51 -2.09 -1.20
C THR A 47 -17.05 -2.57 -1.21
N ILE A 48 -16.43 -2.67 -0.03
CA ILE A 48 -15.06 -3.17 0.11
C ILE A 48 -14.98 -4.63 -0.35
N ASP A 49 -15.96 -5.46 0.00
CA ASP A 49 -15.95 -6.86 -0.39
C ASP A 49 -16.16 -7.04 -1.90
N LEU A 50 -16.98 -6.20 -2.53
CA LEU A 50 -17.06 -6.12 -3.99
C LEU A 50 -15.70 -5.74 -4.62
N LEU A 51 -15.04 -4.71 -4.10
CA LEU A 51 -13.73 -4.25 -4.58
C LEU A 51 -12.64 -5.32 -4.39
N LYS A 52 -12.68 -6.09 -3.30
CA LYS A 52 -11.77 -7.22 -3.07
C LYS A 52 -12.00 -8.34 -4.09
N ALA A 53 -13.25 -8.61 -4.45
CA ALA A 53 -13.57 -9.59 -5.48
C ALA A 53 -12.96 -9.16 -6.84
N ASP A 54 -13.10 -7.88 -7.20
CA ASP A 54 -12.47 -7.32 -8.40
C ASP A 54 -10.95 -7.38 -8.32
N TRP A 55 -10.36 -7.04 -7.17
CA TRP A 55 -8.92 -7.11 -6.97
C TRP A 55 -8.40 -8.55 -7.13
N SER A 56 -9.14 -9.55 -6.62
CA SER A 56 -8.81 -10.96 -6.81
C SER A 56 -8.84 -11.37 -8.27
N LEU A 57 -9.76 -10.83 -9.08
CA LEU A 57 -9.82 -11.07 -10.51
C LEU A 57 -8.65 -10.42 -11.25
N LEU A 58 -8.31 -9.17 -10.90
CA LEU A 58 -7.22 -8.43 -11.53
C LEU A 58 -5.83 -9.02 -11.22
N THR A 59 -5.65 -9.54 -10.00
CA THR A 59 -4.39 -10.09 -9.50
C THR A 59 -4.24 -11.59 -9.78
N GLN A 60 -5.12 -12.16 -10.61
CA GLN A 60 -5.07 -13.59 -10.92
C GLN A 60 -3.72 -13.96 -11.57
N PRO A 61 -2.98 -14.94 -11.02
CA PRO A 61 -1.62 -15.25 -11.46
C PRO A 61 -1.56 -15.70 -12.92
N SER A 62 -2.59 -16.44 -13.39
CA SER A 62 -2.70 -16.86 -14.79
C SER A 62 -2.80 -15.67 -15.76
N ARG A 63 -3.52 -14.60 -15.36
CA ARG A 63 -3.66 -13.38 -16.17
C ARG A 63 -2.34 -12.60 -16.22
N LEU A 64 -1.65 -12.49 -15.09
CA LEU A 64 -0.33 -11.84 -15.01
C LEU A 64 0.72 -12.60 -15.82
N GLN A 65 0.74 -13.93 -15.74
CA GLN A 65 1.66 -14.76 -16.51
C GLN A 65 1.41 -14.66 -18.01
N LYS A 66 0.14 -14.63 -18.43
CA LYS A 66 -0.23 -14.41 -19.83
C LYS A 66 0.20 -13.02 -20.32
N LEU A 67 0.03 -11.97 -19.51
CA LEU A 67 0.51 -10.63 -19.85
C LEU A 67 2.04 -10.61 -19.97
N ALA A 68 2.75 -11.22 -19.03
CA ALA A 68 4.21 -11.33 -19.06
C ALA A 68 4.70 -12.06 -20.33
N GLU A 69 4.00 -13.12 -20.76
CA GLU A 69 4.32 -13.85 -21.98
C GLU A 69 4.06 -13.02 -23.25
N ILE A 70 2.93 -12.29 -23.31
CA ILE A 70 2.58 -11.42 -24.46
C ILE A 70 3.61 -10.30 -24.63
N TYR A 71 4.03 -9.65 -23.53
CA TYR A 71 4.97 -8.55 -23.56
C TYR A 71 6.43 -8.99 -23.48
N LYS A 72 6.72 -10.30 -23.45
CA LYS A 72 8.07 -10.85 -23.34
C LYS A 72 9.01 -10.34 -24.44
N SER A 73 8.51 -10.15 -25.66
CA SER A 73 9.29 -9.63 -26.79
C SER A 73 9.65 -8.15 -26.70
N GLN A 74 8.95 -7.37 -25.86
CA GLN A 74 9.20 -5.95 -25.66
C GLN A 74 9.95 -5.67 -24.37
N LEU A 75 9.71 -6.48 -23.35
CA LEU A 75 10.28 -6.31 -22.01
C LEU A 75 11.57 -7.12 -21.82
N GLU A 76 11.81 -8.16 -22.62
CA GLU A 76 12.97 -9.06 -22.57
C GLU A 76 13.28 -9.61 -21.16
N LEU A 77 12.27 -9.62 -20.27
CA LEU A 77 12.42 -10.06 -18.89
C LEU A 77 12.32 -11.58 -18.80
N GLU A 78 13.33 -12.18 -18.18
CA GLU A 78 13.30 -13.58 -17.78
C GLU A 78 12.69 -13.76 -16.37
N PRO A 79 12.06 -14.91 -16.10
CA PRO A 79 11.59 -15.24 -14.76
C PRO A 79 12.76 -15.17 -13.76
N VAL A 80 12.60 -14.38 -12.70
CA VAL A 80 13.61 -14.26 -11.64
C VAL A 80 13.85 -15.64 -11.02
N SER A 81 15.09 -16.10 -11.06
CA SER A 81 15.45 -17.37 -10.41
C SER A 81 15.60 -17.14 -8.91
N ALA A 82 15.23 -18.14 -8.09
CA ALA A 82 15.33 -18.03 -6.62
C ALA A 82 16.76 -17.72 -6.14
N ARG A 83 17.77 -18.03 -6.96
CA ARG A 83 19.18 -17.78 -6.67
C ARG A 83 19.60 -16.32 -6.86
N GLN A 84 18.78 -15.50 -7.52
CA GLN A 84 19.00 -14.07 -7.73
C GLN A 84 18.49 -13.22 -6.56
N ILE A 85 17.73 -13.81 -5.64
CA ILE A 85 17.24 -13.15 -4.43
C ILE A 85 18.28 -13.37 -3.33
N ILE A 86 19.24 -12.44 -3.23
CA ILE A 86 20.31 -12.47 -2.21
C ILE A 86 20.29 -11.21 -1.34
N GLY A 87 20.74 -11.33 -0.10
CA GLY A 87 20.95 -10.19 0.79
C GLY A 87 22.16 -9.36 0.35
N LEU A 88 22.25 -8.12 0.82
CA LEU A 88 23.31 -7.19 0.41
C LEU A 88 24.73 -7.72 0.74
N ASP A 89 24.82 -8.56 1.77
CA ASP A 89 26.06 -9.20 2.23
C ASP A 89 26.52 -10.38 1.36
N ASP A 90 25.63 -10.95 0.53
CA ASP A 90 25.90 -12.08 -0.36
C ASP A 90 26.21 -11.65 -1.79
N LEU A 91 26.38 -10.34 -2.06
CA LEU A 91 26.72 -9.86 -3.40
C LEU A 91 28.13 -10.33 -3.77
N PRO A 92 28.31 -11.00 -4.94
CA PRO A 92 29.64 -11.30 -5.43
C PRO A 92 30.41 -9.99 -5.65
N ALA A 93 31.66 -9.96 -5.19
CA ALA A 93 32.53 -8.82 -5.41
C ALA A 93 32.67 -8.56 -6.92
N LYS A 94 32.50 -7.29 -7.35
CA LYS A 94 32.65 -6.89 -8.76
C LYS A 94 33.99 -7.46 -9.26
N PRO A 95 34.00 -8.29 -10.32
CA PRO A 95 35.25 -8.74 -10.91
C PRO A 95 35.99 -7.51 -11.43
N LEU A 96 37.12 -7.19 -10.79
CA LEU A 96 38.01 -6.14 -11.26
C LEU A 96 38.71 -6.68 -12.49
N THR A 97 38.27 -6.25 -13.67
CA THR A 97 38.99 -6.54 -14.92
C THR A 97 40.35 -5.85 -14.87
N ILE A 98 41.38 -6.49 -15.44
CA ILE A 98 42.77 -6.00 -15.37
C ILE A 98 42.91 -4.58 -15.98
N GLU A 99 42.06 -4.21 -16.94
CA GLU A 99 41.91 -2.84 -17.47
C GLU A 99 41.53 -1.76 -16.43
N ASP A 100 40.71 -2.09 -15.41
CA ASP A 100 40.35 -1.15 -14.34
C ASP A 100 41.53 -0.94 -13.37
N LEU A 101 42.34 -1.98 -13.15
CA LEU A 101 43.55 -1.88 -12.32
C LEU A 101 44.71 -1.20 -13.05
N SER A 102 44.78 -1.35 -14.38
CA SER A 102 45.80 -0.70 -15.20
C SER A 102 45.53 0.81 -15.32
N SER A 103 44.29 1.23 -15.55
CA SER A 103 43.90 2.64 -15.59
C SER A 103 44.02 3.34 -14.22
N GLN A 104 43.69 2.66 -13.12
CA GLN A 104 43.85 3.21 -11.76
C GLN A 104 45.32 3.36 -11.33
N ARG A 105 46.21 2.46 -11.76
CA ARG A 105 47.65 2.53 -11.44
C ARG A 105 48.46 3.39 -12.41
N LEU A 106 47.94 3.64 -13.61
CA LEU A 106 48.59 4.44 -14.65
C LEU A 106 48.05 5.90 -14.68
N GLY A 107 47.46 6.38 -13.58
CA GLY A 107 47.02 7.77 -13.41
C GLY A 107 48.14 8.75 -13.03
N GLY A 108 49.38 8.44 -13.39
CA GLY A 108 50.56 9.26 -13.11
C GLY A 108 51.36 9.49 -14.38
N MET A 109 51.27 10.73 -14.88
CA MET A 109 52.13 11.34 -15.90
C MET A 109 51.73 11.11 -17.38
N ALA A 110 51.36 12.25 -18.00
CA ALA A 110 51.59 12.63 -19.39
C ALA A 110 51.17 11.67 -20.53
N ASP A 111 50.27 12.14 -21.38
CA ASP A 111 50.59 12.69 -22.71
C ASP A 111 49.41 12.49 -23.69
N SER A 112 49.43 13.37 -24.66
CA SER A 112 48.48 13.69 -25.71
C SER A 112 48.12 12.56 -26.67
N SER A 113 46.94 12.76 -27.29
CA SER A 113 46.49 12.24 -28.59
C SER A 113 45.91 10.82 -28.66
N GLY A 114 44.73 10.75 -29.29
CA GLY A 114 44.34 9.62 -30.12
C GLY A 114 43.29 8.67 -29.54
N LYS A 115 42.04 8.86 -30.00
CA LYS A 115 41.02 7.82 -30.26
C LYS A 115 40.97 6.61 -29.30
N GLY A 116 40.02 6.64 -28.36
CA GLY A 116 39.46 5.41 -27.79
C GLY A 116 38.37 4.83 -28.72
N PRO A 117 38.44 3.55 -29.15
CA PRO A 117 37.37 2.91 -29.90
C PRO A 117 36.14 2.67 -29.02
N LEU A 118 34.98 2.88 -29.62
CA LEU A 118 33.68 2.41 -29.15
C LEU A 118 33.71 0.89 -29.02
N ASP A 119 33.54 0.34 -27.82
CA ASP A 119 32.84 -0.94 -27.62
C ASP A 119 32.36 -1.03 -26.17
N ASP A 120 31.33 -0.22 -25.89
CA ASP A 120 30.67 -0.08 -24.58
C ASP A 120 29.63 -1.20 -24.40
N LYS A 121 30.09 -2.46 -24.44
CA LYS A 121 29.29 -3.60 -24.01
C LYS A 121 29.79 -4.04 -22.66
N ASP A 122 29.23 -3.43 -21.61
CA ASP A 122 29.27 -4.00 -20.27
C ASP A 122 28.82 -5.47 -20.35
N PRO A 123 29.70 -6.46 -20.12
CA PRO A 123 29.33 -7.87 -20.18
C PRO A 123 28.50 -8.31 -18.97
N VAL A 124 28.17 -7.37 -18.07
CA VAL A 124 27.47 -7.64 -16.83
C VAL A 124 25.97 -7.72 -17.13
N VAL A 125 25.51 -8.94 -17.41
CA VAL A 125 24.09 -9.27 -17.38
C VAL A 125 23.58 -8.99 -15.96
N THR A 126 22.88 -7.88 -15.77
CA THR A 126 22.25 -7.55 -14.50
C THR A 126 21.25 -8.66 -14.14
N GLY A 127 21.52 -9.37 -13.06
CA GLY A 127 20.72 -10.50 -12.58
C GLY A 127 21.33 -11.88 -12.85
N GLY A 128 22.47 -12.02 -13.53
CA GLY A 128 23.15 -13.31 -13.68
C GLY A 128 24.12 -13.57 -12.52
N ILE A 129 23.88 -14.61 -11.71
CA ILE A 129 24.95 -15.17 -10.88
C ILE A 129 25.96 -15.87 -11.80
N VAL A 130 27.17 -15.33 -11.88
CA VAL A 130 28.31 -16.00 -12.51
C VAL A 130 28.74 -17.18 -11.65
N GLN A 131 28.84 -18.35 -12.26
CA GLN A 131 29.36 -19.58 -11.66
C GLN A 131 30.88 -19.65 -11.84
#